data_AF-A0A919VD34-F1
#
_entry.id   AF-A0A919VD34-F1
#
_cell.length_a   1.000
_cell.length_b   1.000
_cell.length_c   1.000
_cell.angle_alpha   90.00
_cell.angle_beta   90.00
_cell.angle_gamma   90.00
#
_symmetry.space_group_name_H-M   'P 1'
#
loop_
_entity.id
_entity.type
_entity.pdbx_description
1 polymer ?
#
loop_
_entity_poly.entity_id
_entity_poly.type
_entity_poly.pdbx_seq_one_letter_code
_entity_poly.pdbx_strand_id
1 'polypeptide(L)'
;MDSYIFYGVTIVLLIASFLKDKRKTTKALKKAWKAFENILPEFLGVIILVGILLAILNPQVISNIIGGESGWGGVVLSAVVGAVTLIPGFVAFPTAAMLLQNGAGYMQIGAFVSTLMMVGVVSAPVEIKYFGKKLTVLRNLLAFLFSFVVAYIIEMVVRG
;
A
#
# COMPACT_ATOMS: atom_id res chain seq x y z
N MET A 1 -9.01 -2.71 21.12
CA MET A 1 -9.26 -1.66 22.14
C MET A 1 -8.82 -0.28 21.61
N ASP A 2 -7.72 -0.21 20.87
CA ASP A 2 -7.18 1.05 20.32
C ASP A 2 -8.13 1.79 19.36
N SER A 3 -8.87 1.07 18.50
CA SER A 3 -9.85 1.68 17.59
C SER A 3 -10.96 2.42 18.34
N TYR A 4 -11.43 1.88 19.46
CA TYR A 4 -12.46 2.53 20.28
C TYR A 4 -11.93 3.81 20.94
N ILE A 5 -10.68 3.81 21.39
CA ILE A 5 -10.01 4.99 21.94
C ILE A 5 -9.90 6.07 20.86
N PHE A 6 -9.43 5.72 19.67
CA PHE A 6 -9.33 6.64 18.54
C PHE A 6 -10.67 7.29 18.18
N TYR A 7 -11.73 6.48 18.07
CA TYR A 7 -13.06 7.01 17.77
C TYR A 7 -13.60 7.89 18.91
N GLY A 8 -13.40 7.48 20.17
CA GLY A 8 -13.79 8.27 21.34
C GLY A 8 -13.12 9.64 21.36
N VAL A 9 -11.80 9.69 21.19
CA VAL A 9 -11.03 10.94 21.12
C VAL A 9 -11.51 11.81 19.96
N THR A 10 -11.73 11.21 18.78
CA THR A 10 -12.19 11.94 17.58
C THR A 10 -13.56 12.58 17.82
N ILE A 11 -14.51 11.85 18.43
CA ILE A 11 -15.84 12.37 18.75
C ILE A 11 -15.74 13.54 19.74
N VAL A 12 -14.96 13.38 20.82
CA VAL A 12 -14.77 14.45 21.83
C VAL A 12 -14.17 15.70 21.20
N LEU A 13 -13.13 15.56 20.38
CA LEU A 13 -12.49 16.69 19.69
C LEU A 13 -13.42 17.33 18.66
N LEU A 14 -14.24 16.54 17.96
CA LEU A 14 -15.21 17.06 17.00
C LEU A 14 -16.31 17.85 17.71
N ILE A 15 -16.82 17.35 18.84
CA ILE A 15 -17.79 18.07 19.68
C ILE A 15 -17.16 19.35 20.20
N ALA A 16 -15.94 19.31 20.75
CA ALA A 16 -15.24 20.51 21.22
C ALA A 16 -15.02 21.54 20.10
N SER A 17 -14.63 21.10 18.91
CA SER A 17 -14.51 21.96 17.72
C SER A 17 -15.86 22.56 17.32
N PHE A 18 -16.94 21.77 17.35
CA PHE A 18 -18.29 22.21 16.99
C PHE A 18 -18.82 23.24 17.99
N LEU A 19 -18.56 23.06 19.28
CA LEU A 19 -18.90 24.03 20.33
C LEU A 19 -18.11 25.34 20.17
N LYS A 20 -16.85 25.27 19.74
CA LYS A 20 -15.98 26.43 19.56
C LYS A 20 -16.29 27.23 18.29
N ASP A 21 -16.52 26.56 17.16
CA ASP A 21 -16.92 27.20 15.90
C ASP A 21 -17.68 26.22 15.00
N LYS A 22 -19.02 26.32 15.04
CA LYS A 22 -19.93 25.49 14.23
C LYS A 22 -19.73 25.70 12.72
N ARG A 23 -19.46 26.93 12.28
CA ARG A 23 -19.34 27.25 10.85
C ARG A 23 -18.06 26.65 10.28
N LYS A 24 -16.94 26.83 10.99
CA LYS A 24 -15.65 26.25 10.59
C LYS A 24 -15.67 24.73 10.63
N THR A 25 -16.25 24.14 11.68
CA THR A 25 -16.36 22.68 11.81
C THR A 25 -17.22 22.08 10.70
N THR A 26 -18.39 22.66 10.42
CA THR A 26 -19.25 22.19 9.32
C THR A 26 -18.56 22.32 7.95
N LYS A 27 -17.81 23.40 7.71
CA LYS A 27 -17.05 23.58 6.47
C LYS A 27 -15.93 22.54 6.33
N ALA A 28 -15.24 22.21 7.43
CA ALA A 28 -14.23 21.17 7.45
C ALA A 28 -14.84 19.78 7.15
N LEU A 29 -15.97 19.45 7.78
CA LEU A 29 -16.70 18.20 7.53
C LEU A 29 -17.16 18.08 6.07
N LYS A 30 -17.72 19.15 5.48
CA LYS A 30 -18.08 19.15 4.06
C LYS A 30 -16.87 18.94 3.14
N LYS A 31 -15.72 19.53 3.47
CA LYS A 31 -14.49 19.34 2.70
C LYS A 31 -13.98 17.89 2.82
N ALA A 32 -14.03 17.31 4.02
CA ALA A 32 -13.67 15.92 4.25
C ALA A 32 -14.60 14.96 3.49
N TRP A 33 -15.91 15.21 3.53
CA TRP A 33 -16.89 14.42 2.79
C TRP A 33 -16.66 14.46 1.28
N LYS A 34 -16.42 15.65 0.72
CA LYS A 34 -16.11 15.79 -0.71
C LYS A 34 -14.80 15.12 -1.11
N ALA A 35 -13.78 15.17 -0.23
CA ALA A 35 -12.54 14.44 -0.46
C ALA A 35 -12.76 12.92 -0.45
N PHE A 36 -13.61 12.42 0.46
CA PHE A 36 -14.01 11.01 0.51
C PHE A 36 -14.75 10.59 -0.76
N GLU A 37 -15.76 11.35 -1.19
CA GLU A 37 -16.49 11.10 -2.45
C GLU A 37 -15.58 11.08 -3.68
N ASN A 38 -14.51 11.89 -3.71
CA ASN A 38 -13.56 11.88 -4.82
C ASN A 38 -12.70 10.61 -4.87
N ILE A 39 -12.38 10.02 -3.71
CA ILE A 39 -11.53 8.82 -3.60
C ILE A 39 -12.38 7.54 -3.71
N LEU A 40 -13.65 7.60 -3.33
CA LEU A 40 -14.54 6.45 -3.24
C LEU A 40 -14.67 5.64 -4.54
N PRO A 41 -14.81 6.24 -5.75
CA PRO A 41 -14.93 5.46 -6.99
C PRO A 41 -13.67 4.65 -7.31
N GLU A 42 -12.49 5.26 -7.15
CA GLU A 42 -11.21 4.58 -7.34
C GLU A 42 -11.05 3.47 -6.31
N PHE A 43 -11.37 3.75 -5.04
CA PHE A 43 -11.30 2.78 -3.96
C PHE A 43 -12.22 1.56 -4.19
N LEU A 44 -13.47 1.79 -4.59
CA LEU A 44 -14.42 0.73 -4.94
C LEU A 44 -13.96 -0.08 -6.16
N GLY A 45 -13.44 0.61 -7.18
CA GLY A 45 -12.89 -0.05 -8.37
C GLY A 45 -11.79 -1.04 -8.02
N VAL A 46 -10.88 -0.66 -7.11
CA VAL A 46 -9.83 -1.58 -6.68
C VAL A 46 -10.35 -2.69 -5.77
N ILE A 47 -11.28 -2.42 -4.85
CA ILE A 47 -11.88 -3.48 -4.03
C ILE A 47 -12.53 -4.55 -4.92
N ILE A 48 -13.27 -4.14 -5.96
CA ILE A 48 -13.89 -5.07 -6.91
C ILE A 48 -12.82 -5.84 -7.69
N LEU A 49 -11.81 -5.15 -8.23
CA LEU A 49 -10.75 -5.78 -9.00
C LEU A 49 -9.98 -6.81 -8.17
N VAL A 50 -9.65 -6.48 -6.93
CA VAL A 50 -8.97 -7.41 -6.03
C VAL A 50 -9.90 -8.56 -5.61
N GLY A 51 -11.18 -8.29 -5.37
CA GLY A 51 -12.17 -9.33 -5.11
C GLY A 51 -12.29 -10.32 -6.27
N ILE A 52 -12.31 -9.84 -7.51
CA ILE A 52 -12.28 -10.67 -8.73
C ILE A 52 -10.96 -11.44 -8.82
N LEU A 53 -9.83 -10.76 -8.56
CA LEU A 53 -8.51 -11.38 -8.58
C LEU A 53 -8.46 -12.56 -7.59
N LEU A 54 -8.96 -12.40 -6.37
CA LEU A 54 -9.01 -13.48 -5.37
C LEU A 54 -10.05 -14.56 -5.68
N ALA A 55 -11.14 -14.23 -6.36
CA ALA A 55 -12.10 -15.21 -6.84
C ALA A 55 -11.51 -16.10 -7.96
N ILE A 56 -10.62 -15.54 -8.79
CA ILE A 56 -9.95 -16.24 -9.89
C ILE A 56 -8.66 -16.94 -9.42
N LEU A 57 -7.85 -16.26 -8.60
CA LEU A 57 -6.62 -16.80 -8.02
C LEU A 57 -6.98 -17.62 -6.78
N ASN A 58 -7.06 -18.94 -6.96
CA ASN A 58 -7.15 -19.87 -5.85
C ASN A 58 -5.99 -19.59 -4.84
N PRO A 59 -6.24 -19.54 -3.52
CA PRO A 59 -5.20 -19.44 -2.49
C PRO A 59 -3.99 -20.37 -2.71
N GLN A 60 -4.19 -21.57 -3.28
CA GLN A 60 -3.09 -22.44 -3.71
C GLN A 60 -2.15 -21.80 -4.74
N VAL A 61 -2.68 -21.06 -5.71
CA VAL A 61 -1.89 -20.36 -6.73
C VAL A 61 -1.11 -19.21 -6.09
N ILE A 62 -1.73 -18.46 -5.18
CA ILE A 62 -1.09 -17.38 -4.43
C ILE A 62 0.06 -17.95 -3.58
N SER A 63 -0.20 -19.02 -2.84
CA SER A 63 0.82 -19.70 -2.01
C SER A 63 1.97 -20.27 -2.83
N ASN A 64 1.70 -20.80 -4.03
CA ASN A 64 2.75 -21.37 -4.88
C ASN A 64 3.64 -20.30 -5.53
N ILE A 65 3.08 -19.15 -5.91
CA ILE A 65 3.81 -18.11 -6.66
C ILE A 65 4.45 -17.09 -5.73
N ILE A 66 3.74 -16.65 -4.67
CA ILE A 66 4.19 -15.61 -3.73
C ILE A 66 4.06 -16.03 -2.26
N GLY A 67 3.82 -17.32 -1.98
CA GLY A 67 3.78 -17.83 -0.60
C GLY A 67 5.17 -18.02 0.00
N GLY A 68 5.21 -18.30 1.30
CA GLY A 68 6.48 -18.45 2.03
C GLY A 68 7.41 -19.54 1.46
N GLU A 69 6.84 -20.57 0.83
CA GLU A 69 7.59 -21.68 0.20
C GLU A 69 8.16 -21.32 -1.18
N SER A 70 7.70 -20.24 -1.81
CA SER A 70 8.22 -19.77 -3.12
C SER A 70 9.67 -19.27 -3.06
N GLY A 71 10.20 -19.08 -1.84
CA GLY A 71 11.56 -18.62 -1.60
C GLY A 71 11.89 -17.30 -2.29
N TRP A 72 13.17 -17.12 -2.64
CA TRP A 72 13.66 -15.91 -3.30
C TRP A 72 13.05 -15.67 -4.69
N GLY A 73 12.59 -16.72 -5.37
CA GLY A 73 11.91 -16.58 -6.67
C GLY A 73 10.63 -15.76 -6.55
N GLY A 74 9.80 -16.06 -5.56
CA GLY A 74 8.59 -15.28 -5.27
C GLY A 74 8.91 -13.85 -4.82
N VAL A 75 9.98 -13.65 -4.05
CA VAL A 75 10.40 -12.31 -3.58
C VAL A 75 10.77 -11.41 -4.76
N VAL A 76 11.57 -11.91 -5.71
CA VAL A 76 11.95 -11.16 -6.92
C VAL A 76 10.73 -10.86 -7.78
N LEU A 77 9.84 -11.84 -7.97
CA LEU A 77 8.61 -11.64 -8.73
C LEU A 77 7.73 -10.56 -8.09
N SER A 78 7.49 -10.64 -6.78
CA SER A 78 6.76 -9.62 -6.02
C SER A 78 7.41 -8.24 -6.11
N ALA A 79 8.73 -8.16 -6.02
CA ALA A 79 9.47 -6.91 -6.16
C ALA A 79 9.28 -6.29 -7.55
N VAL A 80 9.38 -7.08 -8.62
CA VAL A 80 9.19 -6.62 -10.01
C VAL A 80 7.76 -6.15 -10.24
N VAL A 81 6.77 -6.93 -9.80
CA VAL A 81 5.36 -6.55 -9.92
C VAL A 81 5.09 -5.26 -9.16
N GLY A 82 5.57 -5.13 -7.92
CA GLY A 82 5.44 -3.90 -7.14
C GLY A 82 6.09 -2.70 -7.83
N ALA A 83 7.29 -2.85 -8.39
CA ALA A 83 7.99 -1.76 -9.07
C ALA A 83 7.27 -1.24 -10.32
N VAL A 84 6.62 -2.12 -11.08
CA VAL A 84 5.89 -1.74 -12.31
C VAL A 84 4.51 -1.18 -12.00
N THR A 85 3.90 -1.62 -10.91
CA THR A 85 2.54 -1.21 -10.54
C THR A 85 2.60 0.13 -9.80
N LEU A 86 1.63 1.01 -10.03
CA LEU A 86 1.44 2.22 -9.24
C LEU A 86 0.04 2.20 -8.63
N ILE A 87 -0.05 1.76 -7.38
CA ILE A 87 -1.30 1.71 -6.61
C ILE A 87 -1.16 2.72 -5.45
N PRO A 88 -2.18 3.55 -5.18
CA PRO A 88 -2.18 4.41 -4.01
C PRO A 88 -2.02 3.62 -2.71
N GLY A 89 -1.29 4.18 -1.74
CA GLY A 89 -0.99 3.50 -0.47
C GLY A 89 -2.24 3.00 0.27
N PHE A 90 -3.34 3.75 0.26
CA PHE A 90 -4.58 3.38 0.93
C PHE A 90 -5.26 2.12 0.35
N VAL A 91 -4.90 1.73 -0.88
CA VAL A 91 -5.35 0.50 -1.55
C VAL A 91 -4.31 -0.62 -1.42
N ALA A 92 -3.02 -0.24 -1.49
CA ALA A 92 -1.90 -1.17 -1.43
C ALA A 92 -1.89 -1.98 -0.12
N PHE A 93 -2.08 -1.31 1.02
CA PHE A 93 -2.02 -1.98 2.33
C PHE A 93 -3.16 -2.99 2.57
N PRO A 94 -4.45 -2.68 2.31
CA PRO A 94 -5.50 -3.69 2.37
C PRO A 94 -5.26 -4.87 1.43
N THR A 95 -4.77 -4.60 0.20
CA THR A 95 -4.46 -5.65 -0.77
C THR A 95 -3.35 -6.57 -0.25
N ALA A 96 -2.27 -6.00 0.27
CA ALA A 96 -1.18 -6.75 0.90
C ALA A 96 -1.68 -7.61 2.09
N ALA A 97 -2.53 -7.05 2.94
CA ALA A 97 -3.12 -7.77 4.07
C ALA A 97 -3.98 -8.96 3.60
N MET A 98 -4.78 -8.79 2.55
CA MET A 98 -5.58 -9.88 2.00
C MET A 98 -4.72 -10.97 1.36
N LEU A 99 -3.67 -10.60 0.61
CA LEU A 99 -2.74 -11.57 0.04
C LEU A 99 -2.04 -12.38 1.14
N LEU A 100 -1.62 -11.75 2.24
CA LEU A 100 -1.07 -12.44 3.42
C LEU A 100 -2.08 -13.41 4.02
N GLN A 101 -3.34 -12.99 4.21
CA GLN A 101 -4.40 -13.85 4.73
C GLN A 101 -4.70 -15.06 3.82
N ASN A 102 -4.41 -14.95 2.52
CA ASN A 102 -4.59 -16.01 1.53
C ASN A 102 -3.30 -16.82 1.25
N GLY A 103 -2.27 -16.70 2.09
CA GLY A 103 -1.08 -17.56 2.04
C GLY A 103 0.16 -16.96 1.38
N ALA A 104 0.16 -15.67 1.04
CA ALA A 104 1.39 -14.99 0.63
C ALA A 104 2.39 -14.91 1.79
N GLY A 105 3.70 -14.96 1.51
CA GLY A 105 4.73 -14.85 2.54
C GLY A 105 5.04 -13.41 2.94
N TYR A 106 5.51 -13.21 4.18
CA TYR A 106 5.82 -11.88 4.70
C TYR A 106 6.96 -11.21 3.93
N MET A 107 8.01 -11.96 3.58
CA MET A 107 9.09 -11.48 2.73
C MET A 107 8.61 -11.00 1.35
N GLN A 108 7.74 -11.78 0.69
CA GLN A 108 7.20 -11.49 -0.63
C GLN A 108 6.32 -10.24 -0.60
N ILE A 109 5.47 -10.12 0.40
CA ILE A 109 4.61 -8.95 0.60
C ILE A 109 5.42 -7.73 1.02
N GLY A 110 6.44 -7.90 1.85
CA GLY A 110 7.40 -6.86 2.20
C GLY A 110 8.11 -6.31 0.97
N ALA A 111 8.58 -7.18 0.07
CA ALA A 111 9.20 -6.79 -1.19
C ALA A 111 8.21 -6.07 -2.12
N PHE A 112 7.00 -6.60 -2.29
CA PHE A 112 5.94 -5.98 -3.10
C PHE A 112 5.59 -4.57 -2.62
N VAL A 113 5.28 -4.39 -1.33
CA VAL A 113 4.90 -3.08 -0.77
C VAL A 113 6.09 -2.11 -0.82
N SER A 114 7.30 -2.60 -0.55
CA SER A 114 8.52 -1.79 -0.59
C SER A 114 8.82 -1.26 -1.99
N THR A 115 8.77 -2.12 -3.02
CA THR A 115 9.03 -1.67 -4.38
C THR A 115 7.91 -0.80 -4.93
N LEU A 116 6.65 -1.12 -4.62
CA LEU A 116 5.48 -0.33 -5.00
C LEU A 116 5.57 1.13 -4.52
N MET A 117 6.15 1.36 -3.35
CA MET A 117 6.26 2.70 -2.78
C MET A 117 7.57 3.42 -3.14
N MET A 118 8.68 2.69 -3.25
CA MET A 118 10.00 3.30 -3.43
C MET A 118 10.44 3.41 -4.89
N VAL A 119 10.01 2.46 -5.73
CA VAL A 119 10.42 2.39 -7.14
C VAL A 119 9.39 3.07 -8.01
N GLY A 120 9.82 4.15 -8.64
CA GLY A 120 9.01 4.98 -9.50
C GLY A 120 9.17 4.64 -10.98
N VAL A 121 8.87 3.40 -11.42
CA VAL A 121 8.94 3.06 -12.86
C VAL A 121 7.95 3.92 -13.65
N VAL A 122 6.71 4.04 -13.15
CA VAL A 122 5.66 4.86 -13.76
C VAL A 122 5.97 6.36 -13.64
N SER A 123 6.60 6.79 -12.55
CA SER A 123 7.01 8.20 -12.36
C SER A 123 8.35 8.54 -13.03
N ALA A 124 9.06 7.57 -13.60
CA ALA A 124 10.38 7.77 -14.19
C ALA A 124 10.42 8.89 -15.25
N PRO A 125 9.43 9.06 -16.16
CA PRO A 125 9.46 10.17 -17.13
C PRO A 125 9.44 11.54 -16.45
N VAL A 126 8.68 11.67 -15.37
CA VAL A 126 8.61 12.90 -14.57
C VAL A 126 9.93 13.10 -13.83
N GLU A 127 10.44 12.06 -13.17
CA GLU A 127 11.72 12.12 -12.45
C GLU A 127 12.88 12.49 -13.37
N ILE A 128 12.93 11.95 -14.60
CA ILE A 128 13.98 12.29 -15.58
C ILE A 128 13.93 13.78 -15.93
N LYS A 129 12.73 14.37 -16.04
CA LYS A 129 12.56 15.80 -16.37
C LYS A 129 13.06 16.72 -15.26
N TYR A 130 12.89 16.33 -13.99
CA TYR A 130 13.27 17.16 -12.84
C TYR A 130 14.70 16.89 -12.33
N PHE A 131 15.12 15.63 -12.30
CA PHE A 131 16.37 15.18 -11.67
C PHE A 131 17.45 14.75 -12.68
N GLY A 132 17.10 14.61 -13.95
CA GLY A 132 17.97 14.05 -14.97
C GLY A 132 18.00 12.52 -14.97
N LYS A 133 18.37 11.96 -16.13
CA LYS A 133 18.31 10.50 -16.38
C LYS A 133 19.22 9.69 -15.46
N LYS A 134 20.44 10.15 -15.22
CA LYS A 134 21.42 9.44 -14.39
C LYS A 134 20.94 9.28 -12.95
N LEU A 135 20.45 10.37 -12.34
CA LEU A 135 19.97 10.36 -10.96
C LEU A 135 18.68 9.55 -10.81
N THR A 136 17.78 9.63 -11.78
CA THR A 136 16.53 8.84 -11.79
C THR A 136 16.80 7.34 -11.81
N VAL A 137 17.68 6.89 -12.72
CA VAL A 137 18.04 5.47 -12.83
C VAL A 137 18.73 5.00 -11.56
N LEU A 138 19.69 5.77 -11.05
CA LEU A 138 20.41 5.43 -9.82
C LEU A 138 19.46 5.31 -8.62
N ARG A 139 18.56 6.28 -8.43
CA ARG A 139 17.55 6.26 -7.36
C ARG A 139 16.69 5.00 -7.45
N ASN A 140 16.13 4.71 -8.63
CA ASN A 140 15.22 3.58 -8.81
C ASN A 140 15.92 2.23 -8.61
N LEU A 141 17.15 2.10 -9.11
CA LEU A 141 17.95 0.89 -8.92
C LEU A 141 18.30 0.67 -7.44
N LEU A 142 18.76 1.71 -6.75
CA LEU A 142 19.07 1.64 -5.32
C LEU A 142 17.82 1.34 -4.49
N ALA A 143 16.68 1.97 -4.80
CA ALA A 143 15.40 1.70 -4.16
C ALA A 143 14.95 0.24 -4.37
N PHE A 144 15.10 -0.28 -5.59
CA PHE A 144 14.77 -1.66 -5.92
C PHE A 144 15.66 -2.64 -5.15
N LEU A 145 16.98 -2.43 -5.10
CA LEU A 145 17.89 -3.26 -4.32
C LEU A 145 17.62 -3.18 -2.81
N PHE A 146 17.37 -1.97 -2.29
CA PHE A 146 17.07 -1.76 -0.88
C PHE A 146 15.76 -2.44 -0.45
N SER A 147 14.78 -2.57 -1.35
CA SER A 147 13.52 -3.27 -1.06
C SER A 147 13.71 -4.72 -0.60
N PHE A 148 14.74 -5.42 -1.10
CA PHE A 148 15.05 -6.79 -0.68
C PHE A 148 15.60 -6.84 0.75
N VAL A 149 16.37 -5.82 1.14
CA VAL A 149 16.88 -5.68 2.52
C VAL A 149 15.71 -5.44 3.47
N VAL A 150 14.78 -4.56 3.10
CA VAL A 150 13.56 -4.31 3.88
C VAL A 150 12.72 -5.57 3.99
N ALA A 151 12.48 -6.26 2.88
CA ALA A 151 11.73 -7.52 2.84
C ALA A 151 12.34 -8.59 3.76
N TYR A 152 13.67 -8.73 3.74
CA TYR A 152 14.39 -9.66 4.60
C TYR A 152 14.28 -9.30 6.09
N ILE A 153 14.40 -8.00 6.44
CA ILE A 153 14.21 -7.54 7.81
C ILE A 153 12.77 -7.80 8.29
N ILE A 154 11.77 -7.54 7.44
CA ILE A 154 10.36 -7.82 7.77
C ILE A 154 10.17 -9.32 8.07
N GLU A 155 10.70 -10.18 7.22
CA GLU A 155 10.66 -11.63 7.43
C GLU A 155 11.29 -12.02 8.77
N MET A 156 12.48 -11.50 9.09
CA MET A 156 13.15 -11.77 10.36
C MET A 156 12.36 -11.31 11.59
N VAL A 157 11.76 -10.12 11.54
CA VAL A 157 11.02 -9.55 12.67
C VAL A 157 9.67 -10.25 12.89
N VAL A 158 9.05 -10.76 11.82
CA VAL A 158 7.72 -11.38 11.90
C VAL A 158 7.80 -12.89 12.15
N ARG A 159 8.83 -13.59 11.64
CA ARG A 159 9.04 -15.02 11.93
C ARG A 159 9.85 -15.29 13.21
N GLY A 160 10.67 -14.33 13.65
CA GLY A 160 11.44 -14.41 14.90
C GLY A 160 10.58 -14.10 16.12
#